data_AF-A0A9P0JIA4-F1
#
_entry.id   AF-A0A9P0JIA4-F1
#
_cell.length_a   1.000
_cell.length_b   1.000
_cell.length_c   1.000
_cell.angle_alpha   90.00
_cell.angle_beta   90.00
_cell.angle_gamma   90.00
#
_symmetry.space_group_name_H-M   'P 1'
#
loop_
_entity.id
_entity.type
_entity.pdbx_description
1 polymer ?
#
loop_
_entity_poly.entity_id
_entity_poly.type
_entity_poly.pdbx_seq_one_letter_code
_entity_poly.pdbx_strand_id
1 'polypeptide(L)'
;MSKRILSALNYPQAESLNLNDEATFRRIIAWLEINIIKQAPNVIANNLKNITARDWDEIYNRYKDSLGCPPVGSKLEELQWILGYAAQIETNDNRSLYLKHAVENMKSKNVPDVVAENPLDKLNFRSNEFVDGVNELAKILNTVPHPDPLITLRAVRKVIVKRMAPDCVEHAEKYIVKVNAMTLCTCLAWFCV
;
A
#
# COMPACT_ATOMS: atom_id res chain seq x y z
N MET A 1 12.94 -24.27 -2.72
CA MET A 1 11.93 -23.54 -1.92
C MET A 1 10.87 -24.43 -1.30
N SER A 2 10.38 -25.46 -2.01
CA SER A 2 9.29 -26.34 -1.59
C SER A 2 9.43 -26.92 -0.17
N LYS A 3 10.64 -27.35 0.24
CA LYS A 3 10.90 -27.87 1.59
C LYS A 3 10.64 -26.85 2.72
N ARG A 4 11.01 -25.58 2.51
CA ARG A 4 10.82 -24.52 3.51
C ARG A 4 9.33 -24.20 3.69
N ILE A 5 8.59 -24.17 2.59
CA ILE A 5 7.14 -23.93 2.62
C ILE A 5 6.43 -25.11 3.29
N LEU A 6 6.80 -26.36 2.96
CA LEU A 6 6.25 -27.55 3.61
C LEU A 6 6.56 -27.62 5.11
N SER A 7 7.75 -27.18 5.53
CA SER A 7 8.09 -27.05 6.95
C SER A 7 7.26 -25.95 7.63
N ALA A 8 7.02 -24.82 6.97
CA ALA A 8 6.16 -23.76 7.49
C ALA A 8 4.70 -24.22 7.64
N LEU A 9 4.20 -25.02 6.69
CA LEU A 9 2.88 -25.65 6.72
C LEU A 9 2.79 -26.83 7.73
N ASN A 10 3.87 -27.12 8.48
CA ASN A 10 3.95 -28.20 9.46
C ASN A 10 3.74 -29.62 8.88
N TYR A 11 4.25 -29.87 7.67
CA TYR A 11 4.16 -31.18 7.03
C TYR A 11 5.00 -32.26 7.77
N PRO A 12 4.43 -33.41 8.17
CA PRO A 12 5.09 -34.40 9.03
C PRO A 12 6.37 -35.02 8.48
N GLN A 13 6.59 -35.00 7.16
CA GLN A 13 7.75 -35.60 6.49
C GLN A 13 8.60 -34.57 5.74
N ALA A 14 8.60 -33.30 6.16
CA ALA A 14 9.23 -32.19 5.42
C ALA A 14 10.75 -32.34 5.19
N GLU A 15 11.45 -33.05 6.09
CA GLU A 15 12.92 -33.15 6.08
C GLU A 15 13.45 -34.22 5.11
N SER A 16 12.71 -35.31 4.90
CA SER A 16 13.12 -36.48 4.11
C SER A 16 12.49 -36.53 2.69
N LEU A 17 12.12 -35.37 2.14
CA LEU A 17 11.43 -35.28 0.85
C LEU A 17 12.37 -35.45 -0.36
N ASN A 18 12.05 -36.46 -1.18
CA ASN A 18 12.52 -36.60 -2.56
C ASN A 18 11.42 -36.15 -3.52
N LEU A 19 11.55 -34.92 -4.05
CA LEU A 19 10.55 -34.34 -4.96
C LEU A 19 10.56 -34.95 -6.37
N ASN A 20 11.57 -35.78 -6.68
CA ASN A 20 11.67 -36.52 -7.94
C ASN A 20 10.83 -37.80 -7.92
N ASP A 21 10.36 -38.24 -6.75
CA ASP A 21 9.54 -39.43 -6.61
C ASP A 21 8.05 -39.08 -6.75
N GLU A 22 7.37 -39.78 -7.65
CA GLU A 22 5.98 -39.53 -7.98
C GLU A 22 5.04 -39.89 -6.81
N ALA A 23 5.36 -40.94 -6.06
CA ALA A 23 4.54 -41.33 -4.90
C ALA A 23 4.59 -40.26 -3.79
N THR A 24 5.76 -39.64 -3.62
CA THR A 24 5.95 -38.51 -2.70
C THR A 24 5.16 -37.29 -3.15
N PHE A 25 5.17 -36.95 -4.44
CA PHE A 25 4.37 -35.86 -5.01
C PHE A 25 2.87 -36.07 -4.75
N ARG A 26 2.35 -37.25 -5.09
CA ARG A 26 0.93 -37.61 -4.88
C ARG A 26 0.51 -37.49 -3.41
N ARG A 27 1.38 -37.92 -2.49
CA ARG A 27 1.15 -37.82 -1.04
C ARG A 27 1.07 -36.37 -0.55
N ILE A 28 1.93 -35.49 -1.07
CA ILE A 28 1.91 -34.06 -0.70
C ILE A 28 0.61 -33.42 -1.14
N ILE A 29 0.18 -33.64 -2.39
CA ILE A 29 -1.07 -33.09 -2.92
C ILE A 29 -2.28 -33.56 -2.11
N ALA A 30 -2.38 -34.86 -1.83
CA ALA A 30 -3.45 -35.40 -1.01
C ALA A 30 -3.48 -34.78 0.40
N TRP A 31 -2.31 -34.61 1.02
CA TRP A 31 -2.22 -34.01 2.35
C TRP A 31 -2.61 -32.53 2.34
N LEU A 32 -2.17 -31.76 1.35
CA LEU A 32 -2.50 -30.33 1.22
C LEU A 32 -4.01 -30.13 1.09
N GLU A 33 -4.68 -30.97 0.30
CA GLU A 33 -6.13 -30.88 0.10
C GLU A 33 -6.89 -31.21 1.39
N ILE A 34 -6.47 -32.23 2.15
CA ILE A 34 -7.17 -32.66 3.37
C ILE A 34 -6.98 -31.68 4.52
N ASN A 35 -5.80 -31.08 4.64
CA ASN A 35 -5.42 -30.31 5.82
C ASN A 35 -5.62 -28.82 5.63
N ILE A 36 -5.30 -28.28 4.45
CA ILE A 36 -5.18 -26.84 4.21
C ILE A 36 -6.25 -26.35 3.23
N ILE A 37 -6.25 -26.85 1.99
CA ILE A 37 -7.06 -26.26 0.90
C ILE A 37 -8.55 -26.58 1.08
N LYS A 38 -8.93 -27.85 1.23
CA LYS A 38 -10.31 -28.32 1.49
C LYS A 38 -11.37 -27.73 0.54
N GLN A 39 -11.01 -27.45 -0.70
CA GLN A 39 -11.91 -26.82 -1.70
C GLN A 39 -12.41 -27.81 -2.75
N ALA A 40 -11.75 -28.96 -2.91
CA ALA A 40 -12.15 -29.95 -3.88
C ALA A 40 -13.46 -30.65 -3.46
N PRO A 41 -14.30 -31.05 -4.42
CA PRO A 41 -15.44 -31.91 -4.16
C PRO A 41 -15.01 -33.19 -3.42
N ASN A 42 -15.82 -33.65 -2.45
CA ASN A 42 -15.53 -34.84 -1.63
C ASN A 42 -15.15 -36.09 -2.45
N VAL A 43 -15.70 -36.22 -3.67
CA VAL A 43 -15.39 -37.30 -4.61
C VAL A 43 -13.93 -37.22 -5.07
N ILE A 44 -13.47 -36.05 -5.51
CA ILE A 44 -12.09 -35.82 -5.96
C ILE A 44 -11.13 -35.95 -4.77
N ALA A 45 -11.47 -35.38 -3.62
CA ALA A 45 -10.64 -35.47 -2.42
C ALA A 45 -10.42 -36.91 -1.93
N ASN A 46 -11.46 -37.76 -1.96
CA ASN A 46 -11.33 -39.18 -1.59
C ASN A 46 -10.53 -39.97 -2.63
N ASN A 47 -10.65 -39.64 -3.91
CA ASN A 47 -9.87 -40.28 -4.96
C ASN A 47 -8.39 -39.87 -4.92
N LEU A 48 -8.07 -38.62 -4.56
CA LEU A 48 -6.70 -38.13 -4.38
C LEU A 48 -5.97 -38.83 -3.22
N LYS A 49 -6.68 -39.32 -2.21
CA LYS A 49 -6.11 -40.15 -1.13
C LYS A 49 -5.56 -41.47 -1.64
N ASN A 50 -6.09 -41.99 -2.74
CA ASN A 50 -5.67 -43.26 -3.31
C ASN A 50 -4.45 -43.05 -4.22
N ILE A 51 -3.27 -42.98 -3.60
CA ILE A 51 -1.98 -42.69 -4.26
C ILE A 51 -1.62 -43.73 -5.34
N THR A 52 -2.09 -44.98 -5.18
CA THR A 52 -1.80 -46.11 -6.09
C THR A 52 -2.82 -46.27 -7.22
N ALA A 53 -3.83 -45.41 -7.31
CA ALA A 53 -4.80 -45.45 -8.39
C ALA A 53 -4.13 -45.18 -9.75
N ARG A 54 -4.52 -45.94 -10.78
CA ARG A 54 -4.08 -45.71 -12.17
C ARG A 54 -4.69 -44.45 -12.77
N ASP A 55 -5.89 -44.08 -12.33
CA ASP A 55 -6.63 -42.91 -12.83
C ASP A 55 -6.24 -41.60 -12.11
N TRP A 56 -5.18 -41.63 -11.28
CA TRP A 56 -4.77 -40.50 -10.44
C TRP A 56 -4.45 -39.26 -11.28
N ASP A 57 -3.81 -39.43 -12.43
CA ASP A 57 -3.45 -38.32 -13.32
C ASP A 57 -4.68 -37.61 -13.91
N GLU A 58 -5.75 -38.36 -14.22
CA GLU A 58 -7.00 -37.79 -14.71
C GLU A 58 -7.73 -37.01 -13.59
N ILE A 59 -7.76 -37.60 -12.39
CA ILE A 59 -8.32 -36.97 -11.18
C ILE A 59 -7.53 -35.69 -10.84
N TYR A 60 -6.20 -35.73 -10.96
CA TYR A 60 -5.33 -34.60 -10.71
C TYR A 60 -5.56 -33.46 -11.71
N ASN A 61 -5.81 -33.76 -12.99
CA ASN A 61 -6.17 -32.73 -13.95
C ASN A 61 -7.50 -32.04 -13.60
N ARG A 62 -8.53 -32.81 -13.22
CA ARG A 62 -9.81 -32.23 -12.75
C ARG A 62 -9.65 -31.40 -11.47
N TYR A 63 -8.73 -31.81 -10.60
CA TYR A 63 -8.36 -31.06 -9.41
C TYR A 63 -7.67 -29.73 -9.76
N LYS A 64 -6.73 -29.73 -10.72
CA LYS A 64 -6.09 -28.50 -11.23
C LYS A 64 -7.11 -27.54 -11.82
N ASP A 65 -8.08 -28.03 -12.59
CA ASP A 65 -9.17 -27.22 -13.14
C ASP A 65 -10.03 -26.63 -12.02
N SER A 66 -10.32 -27.42 -10.98
CA SER A 66 -11.10 -26.96 -9.82
C SER A 66 -10.38 -25.87 -9.01
N LEU A 67 -9.04 -25.93 -8.94
CA LEU A 67 -8.22 -24.90 -8.29
C LEU A 67 -7.94 -23.67 -9.17
N GLY A 68 -8.20 -23.75 -10.48
CA GLY A 68 -7.78 -22.71 -11.43
C GLY A 68 -6.26 -22.63 -11.59
N CYS A 69 -5.54 -23.76 -11.48
CA CYS A 69 -4.10 -23.80 -11.67
C CYS A 69 -3.75 -23.47 -13.13
N PRO A 70 -2.83 -22.53 -13.40
CA PRO A 70 -2.38 -22.25 -14.75
C PRO A 70 -1.63 -23.47 -15.34
N PRO A 71 -1.70 -23.69 -16.66
CA PRO A 71 -0.97 -24.78 -17.32
C PRO A 71 0.52 -24.46 -17.32
N VAL A 72 1.27 -25.04 -16.38
CA VAL A 72 2.72 -24.92 -16.28
C VAL A 72 3.39 -26.19 -16.81
N GLY A 73 4.59 -26.06 -17.37
CA GLY A 73 5.23 -27.14 -18.13
C GLY A 73 5.93 -28.19 -17.26
N SER A 74 6.25 -27.87 -16.00
CA SER A 74 7.00 -28.75 -15.10
C SER A 74 6.20 -29.15 -13.86
N LYS A 75 6.24 -30.43 -13.48
CA LYS A 75 5.64 -30.95 -12.23
C LYS A 75 6.14 -30.20 -10.98
N LEU A 76 7.38 -29.71 -11.01
CA LEU A 76 7.95 -28.93 -9.92
C LEU A 76 7.27 -27.55 -9.80
N GLU A 77 6.97 -26.91 -10.93
CA GLU A 77 6.30 -25.62 -10.98
C GLU A 77 4.85 -25.76 -10.52
N GLU A 78 4.15 -26.83 -10.94
CA GLU A 78 2.81 -27.17 -10.45
C GLU A 78 2.83 -27.30 -8.93
N LEU A 79 3.79 -28.05 -8.38
CA LEU A 79 3.94 -28.21 -6.93
C LEU A 79 4.18 -26.87 -6.24
N GLN A 80 5.06 -26.04 -6.78
CA GLN A 80 5.39 -24.74 -6.21
C GLN A 80 4.19 -23.80 -6.20
N TRP A 81 3.40 -23.81 -7.27
CA TRP A 81 2.19 -23.01 -7.36
C TRP A 81 1.16 -23.45 -6.31
N ILE A 82 0.88 -24.76 -6.21
CA ILE A 82 -0.06 -25.31 -5.23
C ILE A 82 0.41 -25.03 -3.79
N LEU A 83 1.71 -25.14 -3.52
CA LEU A 83 2.29 -24.80 -2.22
C LEU A 83 2.15 -23.31 -1.89
N GLY A 84 2.36 -22.42 -2.86
CA GLY A 84 2.14 -20.98 -2.70
C GLY A 84 0.68 -20.66 -2.41
N TYR A 85 -0.24 -21.32 -3.11
CA TYR A 85 -1.68 -21.20 -2.89
C TYR A 85 -2.08 -21.66 -1.48
N ALA A 86 -1.60 -22.83 -1.04
CA ALA A 86 -1.84 -23.35 0.30
C ALA A 86 -1.30 -22.42 1.39
N ALA A 87 -0.09 -21.87 1.22
CA ALA A 87 0.50 -20.93 2.18
C ALA A 87 -0.30 -19.61 2.26
N GLN A 88 -0.87 -19.14 1.14
CA GLN A 88 -1.74 -17.97 1.14
C GLN A 88 -3.03 -18.22 1.94
N ILE A 89 -3.65 -19.40 1.78
CA ILE A 89 -4.84 -19.79 2.55
C ILE A 89 -4.51 -19.82 4.05
N GLU A 90 -3.44 -20.54 4.44
CA GLU A 90 -3.01 -20.62 5.85
C GLU A 90 -2.74 -19.23 6.43
N THR A 91 -2.07 -18.36 5.67
CA THR A 91 -1.77 -16.99 6.10
C THR A 91 -3.04 -16.15 6.25
N ASN A 92 -4.02 -16.34 5.39
CA ASN A 92 -5.28 -15.60 5.45
C ASN A 92 -6.15 -16.07 6.64
N ASP A 93 -6.19 -17.37 6.91
CA ASP A 93 -6.89 -17.93 8.06
C ASP A 93 -6.27 -17.44 9.38
N ASN A 94 -4.94 -17.39 9.45
CA ASN A 94 -4.18 -16.95 10.61
C ASN A 94 -3.78 -15.47 10.55
N ARG A 95 -4.42 -14.66 9.69
CA ARG A 95 -4.04 -13.27 9.40
C ARG A 95 -3.92 -12.42 10.65
N SER A 96 -4.80 -12.64 11.63
CA SER A 96 -4.82 -11.92 12.90
C SER A 96 -3.58 -12.23 13.77
N LEU A 97 -3.06 -13.45 13.73
CA LEU A 97 -1.84 -13.86 14.44
C LEU A 97 -0.59 -13.31 13.75
N TYR A 98 -0.53 -13.39 12.42
CA TYR A 98 0.60 -12.85 11.66
C TYR A 98 0.68 -11.33 11.74
N LEU A 99 -0.45 -10.61 11.72
CA LEU A 99 -0.47 -9.16 11.94
C LEU A 99 0.07 -8.79 13.32
N LYS A 100 -0.31 -9.52 14.38
CA LYS A 100 0.20 -9.28 15.74
C LYS A 100 1.71 -9.50 15.82
N HIS A 101 2.19 -10.63 15.30
CA HIS A 101 3.62 -10.91 15.29
C HIS A 101 4.42 -9.98 14.35
N ALA A 102 3.84 -9.49 13.25
CA ALA A 102 4.49 -8.50 12.40
C ALA A 102 4.67 -7.16 13.15
N VAL A 103 3.64 -6.70 13.87
CA VAL A 103 3.71 -5.50 14.71
C VAL A 103 4.70 -5.68 15.87
N GLU A 104 4.72 -6.86 16.51
CA GLU A 104 5.69 -7.17 17.57
C GLU A 104 7.14 -7.23 17.05
N ASN A 105 7.35 -7.84 15.87
CA ASN A 105 8.66 -7.91 15.24
C ASN A 105 9.15 -6.55 14.70
N MET A 106 8.24 -5.65 14.32
CA MET A 106 8.58 -4.25 14.03
C MET A 106 8.99 -3.48 15.29
N LYS A 107 8.39 -3.79 16.45
CA LYS A 107 8.76 -3.18 17.73
C LYS A 107 10.08 -3.72 18.30
N SER A 108 10.44 -4.97 18.02
CA SER A 108 11.65 -5.61 18.56
C SER A 108 12.90 -5.39 17.72
N LYS A 109 12.74 -5.01 16.45
CA LYS A 109 13.85 -4.48 15.66
C LYS A 109 14.09 -3.03 16.07
N ASN A 110 15.20 -2.79 16.77
CA ASN A 110 15.87 -1.48 16.89
C ASN A 110 16.34 -0.99 15.51
N VAL A 111 15.43 -0.89 14.54
CA VAL A 111 15.63 -0.04 13.37
C VAL A 111 15.29 1.34 13.90
N PRO A 112 16.20 2.33 13.85
CA PRO A 112 15.81 3.69 14.17
C PRO A 112 14.64 4.00 13.25
N ASP A 113 13.49 4.26 13.88
CA ASP A 113 12.30 4.75 13.20
C ASP A 113 12.78 5.99 12.44
N VAL A 114 13.08 5.82 11.14
CA VAL A 114 13.14 6.95 10.23
C VAL A 114 11.68 7.34 10.05
N VAL A 115 11.08 7.83 11.14
CA VAL A 115 10.17 8.94 11.07
C VAL A 115 10.92 9.87 10.14
N ALA A 116 10.46 9.96 8.89
CA ALA A 116 10.82 11.07 8.06
C ALA A 116 10.39 12.27 8.89
N GLU A 117 11.32 12.82 9.69
CA GLU A 117 11.07 13.98 10.52
C GLU A 117 10.54 14.99 9.53
N ASN A 118 9.24 15.25 9.58
CA ASN A 118 8.63 16.16 8.66
C ASN A 118 9.38 17.46 8.88
N PRO A 119 10.03 18.06 7.87
CA PRO A 119 10.83 19.26 8.06
C PRO A 119 10.01 20.43 8.62
N LEU A 120 8.67 20.29 8.63
CA LEU A 120 7.71 21.19 9.24
C LEU A 120 7.54 21.01 10.77
N ASP A 121 7.90 19.87 11.35
CA ASP A 121 7.72 19.61 12.80
C ASP A 121 8.74 20.36 13.67
N LYS A 122 9.89 20.74 13.10
CA LYS A 122 10.90 21.59 13.77
C LYS A 122 10.63 23.09 13.59
N LEU A 123 9.56 23.47 12.89
CA LEU A 123 9.28 24.86 12.57
C LEU A 123 8.62 25.55 13.77
N ASN A 124 9.26 26.59 14.28
CA ASN A 124 8.72 27.37 15.38
C ASN A 124 7.74 28.44 14.86
N PHE A 125 6.45 28.18 14.94
CA PHE A 125 5.38 29.09 14.50
C PHE A 125 5.28 30.41 15.29
N ARG A 126 6.09 30.57 16.34
CA ARG A 126 6.16 31.79 17.16
C ARG A 126 7.47 32.56 17.00
N SER A 127 8.37 32.13 16.12
CA SER A 127 9.58 32.91 15.83
C SER A 127 9.22 34.20 15.08
N ASN A 128 9.97 35.28 15.34
CA ASN A 128 9.78 36.55 14.64
C ASN A 128 9.98 36.38 13.12
N GLU A 129 10.92 35.54 12.70
CA GLU A 129 11.17 35.20 11.29
C GLU A 129 9.92 34.62 10.60
N PHE A 130 9.16 33.76 11.30
CA PHE A 130 7.93 33.20 10.77
C PHE A 130 6.84 34.26 10.64
N VAL A 131 6.70 35.14 11.63
CA VAL A 131 5.72 36.24 11.62
C VAL A 131 6.04 37.24 10.49
N ASP A 132 7.30 37.61 10.34
CA ASP A 132 7.77 38.53 9.30
C ASP A 132 7.54 37.95 7.91
N GLY A 133 7.89 36.66 7.69
CA GLY A 133 7.64 35.98 6.43
C GLY A 133 6.15 35.87 6.07
N VAL A 134 5.29 35.59 7.06
CA VAL A 134 3.82 35.57 6.86
C VAL A 134 3.28 36.97 6.53
N ASN A 135 3.82 38.01 7.17
CA ASN A 135 3.43 39.39 6.91
C ASN A 135 3.90 39.89 5.53
N GLU A 136 5.09 39.49 5.07
CA GLU A 136 5.55 39.77 3.71
C GLU A 136 4.67 39.10 2.66
N LEU A 137 4.32 37.82 2.86
CA LEU A 137 3.36 37.11 2.01
C LEU A 137 1.99 37.83 1.98
N ALA A 138 1.53 38.31 3.13
CA ALA A 138 0.28 39.05 3.22
C ALA A 138 0.33 40.39 2.47
N LYS A 139 1.47 41.11 2.51
CA LYS A 139 1.70 42.34 1.74
C LYS A 139 1.67 42.06 0.24
N ILE A 140 2.38 41.03 -0.23
CA ILE A 140 2.43 40.66 -1.66
C ILE A 140 1.02 40.34 -2.18
N LEU A 141 0.21 39.64 -1.39
CA LEU A 141 -1.13 39.20 -1.79
C LEU A 141 -2.22 40.26 -1.53
N ASN A 142 -1.86 41.43 -0.97
CA ASN A 142 -2.76 42.50 -0.51
C ASN A 142 -3.85 41.99 0.46
N THR A 143 -3.46 41.21 1.47
CA THR A 143 -4.37 40.71 2.52
C THR A 143 -4.12 41.42 3.85
N VAL A 144 -5.19 41.67 4.61
CA VAL A 144 -5.10 42.34 5.93
C VAL A 144 -4.36 41.43 6.94
N PRO A 145 -3.25 41.88 7.54
CA PRO A 145 -2.55 41.12 8.57
C PRO A 145 -3.37 41.03 9.86
N HIS A 146 -3.44 39.84 10.46
CA HIS A 146 -4.08 39.61 11.75
C HIS A 146 -3.03 39.48 12.87
N PRO A 147 -3.33 39.83 14.14
CA PRO A 147 -2.44 39.63 15.28
C PRO A 147 -1.97 38.18 15.50
N ASP A 148 -2.68 37.21 14.93
CA ASP A 148 -2.30 35.80 14.93
C ASP A 148 -1.74 35.41 13.54
N PRO A 149 -0.43 35.08 13.45
CA PRO A 149 0.22 34.69 12.20
C PRO A 149 -0.42 33.48 11.51
N LEU A 150 -0.98 32.53 12.28
CA LEU A 150 -1.58 31.32 11.71
C LEU A 150 -2.89 31.62 10.97
N ILE A 151 -3.65 32.60 11.47
CA ILE A 151 -4.89 33.06 10.84
C ILE A 151 -4.55 33.79 9.54
N THR A 152 -3.50 34.63 9.55
CA THR A 152 -2.98 35.30 8.36
C THR A 152 -2.53 34.30 7.30
N LEU A 153 -1.76 33.28 7.68
CA LEU A 153 -1.31 32.23 6.75
C LEU A 153 -2.48 31.43 6.17
N ARG A 154 -3.51 31.14 6.97
CA ARG A 154 -4.72 30.46 6.49
C ARG A 154 -5.50 31.33 5.49
N ALA A 155 -5.55 32.65 5.69
CA ALA A 155 -6.15 33.59 4.74
C ALA A 155 -5.34 33.65 3.44
N VAL A 156 -4.02 33.78 3.54
CA VAL A 156 -3.07 33.73 2.41
C VAL A 156 -3.25 32.45 1.60
N ARG A 157 -3.29 31.27 2.23
CA ARG A 157 -3.54 29.99 1.57
C ARG A 157 -4.86 30.00 0.80
N LYS A 158 -5.95 30.49 1.39
CA LYS A 158 -7.26 30.56 0.72
C LYS A 158 -7.21 31.47 -0.51
N VAL A 159 -6.48 32.58 -0.44
CA VAL A 159 -6.31 33.49 -1.57
C VAL A 159 -5.48 32.83 -2.68
N ILE A 160 -4.38 32.16 -2.34
CA ILE A 160 -3.54 31.43 -3.29
C ILE A 160 -4.35 30.34 -3.98
N VAL A 161 -5.04 29.47 -3.24
CA VAL A 161 -5.84 28.38 -3.83
C VAL A 161 -6.96 28.92 -4.73
N LYS A 162 -7.56 30.06 -4.39
CA LYS A 162 -8.57 30.71 -5.23
C LYS A 162 -8.01 31.39 -6.48
N ARG A 163 -6.77 31.92 -6.41
CA ARG A 163 -6.13 32.64 -7.53
C ARG A 163 -5.28 31.73 -8.43
N MET A 164 -4.83 30.59 -7.93
CA MET A 164 -3.89 29.66 -8.59
C MET A 164 -4.47 28.26 -8.79
N ALA A 165 -5.79 28.09 -8.68
CA ALA A 165 -6.48 26.88 -9.14
C ALA A 165 -6.23 26.68 -10.66
N PRO A 166 -6.23 25.44 -11.18
CA PRO A 166 -5.95 25.15 -12.59
C PRO A 166 -6.86 25.94 -13.56
N ASP A 167 -8.11 26.23 -13.14
CA ASP A 167 -9.05 27.05 -13.91
C ASP A 167 -8.61 28.53 -14.08
N CYS A 168 -7.74 29.04 -13.20
CA CYS A 168 -7.20 30.40 -13.27
C CYS A 168 -5.94 30.51 -14.14
N VAL A 169 -5.23 29.39 -14.39
CA VAL A 169 -4.04 29.34 -15.25
C VAL A 169 -4.44 29.43 -16.73
N GLU A 170 -5.59 28.85 -17.10
CA GLU A 170 -6.11 28.94 -18.46
C GLU A 170 -6.73 30.31 -18.79
N HIS A 171 -7.21 31.08 -17.80
CA HIS A 171 -7.89 32.37 -17.98
C HIS A 171 -7.27 33.47 -17.08
N ALA A 172 -5.97 33.73 -17.25
CA ALA A 172 -5.20 34.67 -16.43
C ALA A 172 -5.77 36.11 -16.44
N GLU A 173 -6.39 36.56 -17.53
CA GLU A 173 -6.87 37.95 -17.68
C GLU A 173 -8.06 38.32 -16.78
N LYS A 174 -8.85 37.34 -16.31
CA LYS A 174 -10.06 37.62 -15.49
C LYS A 174 -9.75 37.88 -14.02
N TYR A 175 -8.60 37.44 -13.53
CA TYR A 175 -8.25 37.42 -12.10
C TYR A 175 -7.02 38.25 -11.74
N ILE A 176 -6.27 38.74 -12.73
CA ILE A 176 -5.26 39.78 -12.54
C ILE A 176 -6.00 41.11 -12.34
N VAL A 177 -5.97 41.63 -11.12
CA VAL A 177 -6.31 43.04 -10.89
C VAL A 177 -5.23 43.85 -11.60
N LYS A 178 -5.55 44.44 -12.75
CA LYS A 178 -4.73 45.49 -13.36
C LYS A 178 -4.54 46.55 -12.27
N VAL A 179 -3.30 46.74 -11.83
CA VAL A 179 -2.93 47.93 -11.08
C VAL A 179 -3.17 49.09 -12.04
N ASN A 180 -4.32 49.74 -11.90
CA ASN A 180 -4.59 50.97 -12.62
C ASN A 180 -3.59 52.00 -12.10
N ALA A 181 -2.60 52.33 -12.94
CA ALA A 181 -1.68 53.44 -12.75
C ALA A 181 -2.38 54.82 -12.77
N MET A 182 -3.71 54.87 -12.58
CA MET A 182 -4.55 56.06 -12.80
C MET A 182 -5.26 56.55 -11.54
N THR A 183 -4.96 56.01 -10.35
CA THR A 183 -5.43 56.58 -9.07
C THR A 183 -4.33 57.30 -8.29
N LEU A 184 -3.09 57.33 -8.80
CA LEU A 184 -1.99 58.11 -8.22
C LEU A 184 -2.01 59.60 -8.64
N CYS A 185 -2.90 60.01 -9.55
CA CYS A 185 -2.89 61.39 -10.07
C CYS A 185 -3.98 62.33 -9.48
N THR A 186 -4.92 61.84 -8.68
CA THR A 186 -6.03 62.69 -8.17
C THR A 186 -6.03 62.96 -6.67
N CYS A 187 -5.21 62.28 -5.87
CA CYS A 187 -5.07 62.60 -4.43
C CYS A 187 -4.00 63.65 -4.11
N LEU A 188 -3.13 64.02 -5.05
CA LEU A 188 -2.12 65.08 -4.86
C LEU A 188 -2.64 66.50 -5.16
N ALA A 189 -3.90 66.67 -5.58
CA ALA A 189 -4.48 67.97 -5.93
C ALA A 189 -5.38 68.59 -4.84
N TRP A 190 -5.55 67.94 -3.68
CA TRP A 190 -6.44 68.43 -2.59
C TRP A 190 -5.75 68.74 -1.27
N PHE A 191 -4.41 68.72 -1.22
CA PHE A 191 -3.63 69.07 -0.01
C PHE A 191 -2.69 70.27 -0.20
N CYS A 192 -2.93 71.10 -1.23
CA CYS A 192 -2.21 72.35 -1.44
C CYS A 192 -3.18 73.49 -1.81
N VAL A 193 -4.08 73.85 -0.88
CA VAL A 193 -4.55 75.22 -0.59
C VAL A 193 -4.84 75.30 0.91
#